data_AF-A0A523UTD9-F1
#
_entry.id   AF-A0A523UTD9-F1
#
_cell.length_a   1.000
_cell.length_b   1.000
_cell.length_c   1.000
_cell.angle_alpha   90.00
_cell.angle_beta   90.00
_cell.angle_gamma   90.00
#
_symmetry.space_group_name_H-M   'P 1'
#
loop_
_entity.id
_entity.type
_entity.pdbx_description
1 polymer ?
#
loop_
_entity_poly.entity_id
_entity_poly.type
_entity_poly.pdbx_seq_one_letter_code
_entity_poly.pdbx_strand_id
1 'polypeptide(L)'
;MKFSIFDFQFIVVFLLVFVCASASAAVPLGPSPIWESVDNDFSTGGALADVDRDGYLDLFVGNGNDMALNSNSVYMNQNGVLEDIGSWVSFDQGYFGHNAVGDVDNDGDIDMAVAYYGGVSAGFVPYIHNIYYNIGDSLERSPSWRNAMSDTFNSFDCAFGDVDGDGDLDIVFSGGEMYSSRSQSSRLYLNTGGVFETIASWTSLLGYAYGVAWGDVDNDGDLDLAIGNEQNYNHLYYNNGGVLESSPSWQSDEIATANQIAFGDVDGDGWVDLAVSNGADCRIYFNQAGTLEVHPSWKSADAKSNYSCIALGDVDADGDLDLASGGWWEPLVVFENFGGTLDTVPTWSWYPGGGKSLVCEEVVWGDVDGDGVLGSCDALDGDGVKKIFYFLHYPVHAIEDILVDGDTLAPTDYCYDLNAGWISFKDAPSPGMANVVMCYDYSGDLDLIVTNWDPPTGNFLLDNISTGIMEYAGARNPDLNHIKMSARPNPFVASTTVDISLPVEYAETHGSLSSDIVVAIYDVGGRLVKELKALVGGPGSHFSAKWDGKDGDGRKLPAGTYFVSMKSRRLSASCKVVLLR
;
A
#
# COMPACT_ATOMS: atom_id res chain seq x y z
N MET A 1 35.94 3.10 -78.67
CA MET A 1 34.88 2.16 -78.25
C MET A 1 35.42 1.39 -77.04
N LYS A 2 34.66 1.36 -75.92
CA LYS A 2 35.03 0.88 -74.56
C LYS A 2 35.91 1.87 -73.77
N PHE A 3 35.72 2.19 -72.48
CA PHE A 3 34.92 1.64 -71.36
C PHE A 3 34.38 2.79 -70.47
N SER A 4 33.32 2.53 -69.71
CA SER A 4 32.66 3.41 -68.73
C SER A 4 33.45 3.59 -67.43
N ILE A 5 33.38 4.77 -66.84
CA ILE A 5 33.71 5.03 -65.42
C ILE A 5 32.36 5.14 -64.68
N PHE A 6 32.15 4.28 -63.70
CA PHE A 6 31.14 4.45 -62.64
C PHE A 6 31.86 5.05 -61.43
N ASP A 7 31.49 6.27 -61.05
CA ASP A 7 31.86 6.84 -59.75
C ASP A 7 30.94 6.27 -58.67
N PHE A 8 31.52 5.53 -57.73
CA PHE A 8 30.86 5.15 -56.48
C PHE A 8 31.07 6.27 -55.45
N GLN A 9 30.02 7.02 -55.13
CA GLN A 9 29.97 7.79 -53.89
C GLN A 9 29.47 6.88 -52.77
N PHE A 10 30.33 6.60 -51.79
CA PHE A 10 29.93 6.02 -50.51
C PHE A 10 29.13 7.08 -49.73
N ILE A 11 27.82 6.87 -49.60
CA ILE A 11 27.00 7.57 -48.60
C ILE A 11 27.18 6.80 -47.30
N VAL A 12 27.93 7.38 -46.35
CA VAL A 12 27.93 6.92 -44.96
C VAL A 12 26.64 7.40 -44.33
N VAL A 13 25.67 6.50 -44.19
CA VAL A 13 24.47 6.74 -43.38
C VAL A 13 24.89 6.58 -41.92
N PHE A 14 25.02 7.70 -41.20
CA PHE A 14 25.03 7.66 -39.74
C PHE A 14 23.63 7.27 -39.29
N LEU A 15 23.44 6.00 -38.96
CA LEU A 15 22.30 5.55 -38.19
C LEU A 15 22.52 6.06 -36.75
N LEU A 16 21.95 7.22 -36.43
CA LEU A 16 21.77 7.65 -35.05
C LEU A 16 20.73 6.70 -34.43
N VAL A 17 21.22 5.61 -33.85
CA VAL A 17 20.46 4.86 -32.85
C VAL A 17 20.41 5.79 -31.65
N PHE A 18 19.29 6.47 -31.45
CA PHE A 18 18.94 6.93 -30.11
C PHE A 18 18.78 5.67 -29.28
N VAL A 19 19.82 5.31 -28.53
CA VAL A 19 19.61 4.57 -27.30
C VAL A 19 18.81 5.55 -26.45
N CYS A 20 17.49 5.37 -26.36
CA CYS A 20 16.81 5.75 -25.13
C CYS A 20 17.57 4.98 -24.07
N ALA A 21 18.47 5.66 -23.37
CA ALA A 21 18.67 5.29 -21.99
C ALA A 21 17.27 5.43 -21.41
N SER A 22 16.63 4.31 -21.10
CA SER A 22 15.72 4.31 -19.97
C SER A 22 16.49 5.06 -18.88
N ALA A 23 16.02 6.26 -18.53
CA ALA A 23 16.30 6.70 -17.18
C ALA A 23 15.83 5.51 -16.34
N SER A 24 16.71 4.90 -15.54
CA SER A 24 16.14 4.07 -14.48
C SER A 24 15.20 5.03 -13.77
N ALA A 25 13.95 4.63 -13.59
CA ALA A 25 13.20 5.27 -12.54
C ALA A 25 14.05 5.11 -11.27
N ALA A 26 14.13 6.21 -10.55
CA ALA A 26 14.90 6.25 -9.33
C ALA A 26 13.82 6.34 -8.28
N VAL A 27 13.80 5.37 -7.35
CA VAL A 27 13.03 5.45 -6.09
C VAL A 27 12.94 6.92 -5.66
N PRO A 28 11.75 7.54 -5.76
CA PRO A 28 11.59 8.98 -5.67
C PRO A 28 11.55 9.47 -4.22
N LEU A 29 12.23 8.81 -3.28
CA LEU A 29 12.26 9.22 -1.88
C LEU A 29 13.31 10.30 -1.60
N GLY A 30 12.91 11.30 -0.80
CA GLY A 30 13.78 12.39 -0.35
C GLY A 30 15.00 11.90 0.44
N PRO A 31 16.16 12.60 0.37
CA PRO A 31 17.38 12.17 1.05
C PRO A 31 17.38 12.42 2.57
N SER A 32 16.29 12.92 3.13
CA SER A 32 16.14 13.29 4.53
C SER A 32 14.67 13.28 4.92
N PRO A 33 14.34 12.94 6.18
CA PRO A 33 12.97 12.92 6.63
C PRO A 33 12.36 14.32 6.65
N ILE A 34 11.08 14.39 6.31
CA ILE A 34 10.27 15.60 6.42
C ILE A 34 9.61 15.74 7.80
N TRP A 35 9.47 14.63 8.51
CA TRP A 35 8.94 14.59 9.86
C TRP A 35 9.72 13.60 10.74
N GLU A 36 9.81 13.94 12.02
CA GLU A 36 10.40 13.11 13.08
C GLU A 36 9.57 13.30 14.35
N SER A 37 9.16 12.20 15.00
CA SER A 37 8.43 12.28 16.26
C SER A 37 9.31 12.77 17.43
N VAL A 38 8.67 13.38 18.43
CA VAL A 38 9.30 14.00 19.61
C VAL A 38 8.81 13.32 20.90
N ASP A 39 8.74 12.00 20.88
CA ASP A 39 8.52 11.16 22.06
C ASP A 39 9.80 10.42 22.47
N ASN A 40 9.73 9.66 23.56
CA ASN A 40 10.85 8.83 24.05
C ASN A 40 10.37 7.39 24.27
N ASP A 41 9.36 6.98 23.50
CA ASP A 41 8.81 5.65 23.58
C ASP A 41 9.67 4.68 22.75
N PHE A 42 9.54 3.40 23.08
CA PHE A 42 10.19 2.32 22.37
C PHE A 42 9.25 1.86 21.25
N SER A 43 9.20 2.62 20.16
CA SER A 43 8.29 2.36 19.03
C SER A 43 8.64 1.05 18.34
N THR A 44 7.60 0.24 18.06
CA THR A 44 7.71 -1.10 17.49
C THR A 44 6.83 -1.25 16.27
N GLY A 45 5.55 -1.55 16.46
CA GLY A 45 4.57 -1.59 15.38
C GLY A 45 4.29 -0.24 14.78
N GLY A 46 3.91 -0.25 13.51
CA GLY A 46 3.44 0.88 12.74
C GLY A 46 2.30 0.43 11.84
N ALA A 47 1.24 1.23 11.72
CA ALA A 47 0.23 1.08 10.69
C ALA A 47 -0.32 2.46 10.31
N LEU A 48 -0.76 2.62 9.07
CA LEU A 48 -1.41 3.83 8.58
C LEU A 48 -2.88 3.56 8.30
N ALA A 49 -3.76 4.42 8.82
CA ALA A 49 -5.19 4.44 8.49
C ALA A 49 -5.81 5.79 8.91
N ASP A 50 -6.90 6.18 8.26
CA ASP A 50 -7.66 7.38 8.62
C ASP A 50 -8.62 7.06 9.78
N VAL A 51 -8.24 7.43 11.02
CA VAL A 51 -8.97 7.05 12.24
C VAL A 51 -10.16 7.98 12.53
N ASP A 52 -10.13 9.22 12.03
CA ASP A 52 -11.16 10.23 12.25
C ASP A 52 -11.98 10.60 11.00
N ARG A 53 -11.73 9.89 9.90
CA ARG A 53 -12.41 9.99 8.60
C ARG A 53 -12.26 11.38 7.97
N ASP A 54 -11.11 12.02 8.14
CA ASP A 54 -10.82 13.34 7.58
C ASP A 54 -10.17 13.30 6.18
N GLY A 55 -9.80 12.11 5.73
CA GLY A 55 -9.17 11.81 4.43
C GLY A 55 -7.65 11.69 4.48
N TYR A 56 -7.01 11.93 5.63
CA TYR A 56 -5.58 11.82 5.82
C TYR A 56 -5.22 10.59 6.67
N LEU A 57 -4.15 9.89 6.29
CA LEU A 57 -3.72 8.70 7.03
C LEU A 57 -3.01 9.12 8.33
N ASP A 58 -3.49 8.58 9.46
CA ASP A 58 -2.90 8.70 10.79
C ASP A 58 -1.94 7.54 11.07
N LEU A 59 -0.94 7.78 11.92
CA LEU A 59 0.05 6.77 12.28
C LEU A 59 -0.27 6.13 13.62
N PHE A 60 -0.58 4.83 13.61
CA PHE A 60 -0.77 3.98 14.78
C PHE A 60 0.55 3.33 15.15
N VAL A 61 0.96 3.48 16.41
CA VAL A 61 2.25 2.96 16.91
C VAL A 61 2.08 2.10 18.16
N GLY A 62 2.48 0.84 18.04
CA GLY A 62 2.71 -0.06 19.17
C GLY A 62 4.00 0.29 19.90
N ASN A 63 3.98 0.36 21.24
CA ASN A 63 5.14 0.78 22.03
C ASN A 63 5.52 -0.16 23.16
N GLY A 64 6.82 -0.39 23.34
CA GLY A 64 7.42 -0.97 24.53
C GLY A 64 8.36 -2.14 24.26
N ASN A 65 8.00 -2.99 23.29
CA ASN A 65 8.64 -4.27 22.98
C ASN A 65 9.10 -5.04 24.23
N ASP A 66 10.36 -5.44 24.29
CA ASP A 66 11.08 -6.03 25.40
C ASP A 66 11.84 -5.02 26.29
N MET A 67 11.69 -3.69 26.07
CA MET A 67 12.43 -2.66 26.83
C MET A 67 11.68 -2.13 28.03
N ALA A 68 10.47 -1.64 27.81
CA ALA A 68 9.74 -0.88 28.82
C ALA A 68 8.24 -1.02 28.64
N LEU A 69 7.53 -0.71 29.72
CA LEU A 69 6.09 -0.54 29.66
C LEU A 69 5.80 0.85 29.10
N ASN A 70 5.35 0.93 27.85
CA ASN A 70 4.92 2.16 27.20
C ASN A 70 3.43 2.07 26.83
N SER A 71 2.81 3.23 26.64
CA SER A 71 1.45 3.32 26.08
C SER A 71 1.56 3.27 24.57
N ASN A 72 0.58 2.65 23.89
CA ASN A 72 0.43 2.81 22.44
C ASN A 72 0.02 4.24 22.12
N SER A 73 0.34 4.70 20.92
CA SER A 73 0.11 6.08 20.47
C SER A 73 -0.52 6.11 19.08
N VAL A 74 -1.38 7.09 18.83
CA VAL A 74 -1.79 7.47 17.46
C VAL A 74 -1.36 8.91 17.23
N TYR A 75 -0.62 9.14 16.14
CA TYR A 75 -0.20 10.45 15.67
C TYR A 75 -1.18 10.88 14.60
N MET A 76 -2.06 11.81 14.96
CA MET A 76 -3.06 12.36 14.07
C MET A 76 -2.40 13.20 12.99
N ASN A 77 -2.94 13.08 11.78
CA ASN A 77 -2.54 13.83 10.62
C ASN A 77 -3.46 15.03 10.43
N GLN A 78 -2.88 16.24 10.37
CA GLN A 78 -3.66 17.46 10.20
C GLN A 78 -3.36 18.12 8.87
N ASN A 79 -4.09 17.70 7.84
CA ASN A 79 -3.97 18.21 6.46
C ASN A 79 -2.57 17.95 5.86
N GLY A 80 -2.13 16.70 5.91
CA GLY A 80 -0.87 16.25 5.32
C GLY A 80 0.35 16.44 6.22
N VAL A 81 0.14 16.59 7.52
CA VAL A 81 1.22 16.78 8.50
C VAL A 81 0.89 16.00 9.77
N LEU A 82 1.68 14.97 10.05
CA LEU A 82 1.63 14.26 11.32
C LEU A 82 2.01 15.17 12.48
N GLU A 83 1.31 15.03 13.59
CA GLU A 83 1.72 15.67 14.83
C GLU A 83 3.05 15.11 15.35
N ASP A 84 3.87 15.95 15.99
CA ASP A 84 5.17 15.52 16.53
C ASP A 84 5.04 14.59 17.74
N ILE A 85 3.89 14.56 18.42
CA ILE A 85 3.63 13.74 19.62
C ILE A 85 2.22 13.18 19.50
N GLY A 86 2.06 11.86 19.65
CA GLY A 86 0.75 11.22 19.59
C GLY A 86 -0.27 11.84 20.56
N SER A 87 -1.37 12.35 20.02
CA SER A 87 -2.46 12.98 20.74
C SER A 87 -3.38 11.95 21.39
N TRP A 88 -3.50 10.78 20.78
CA TRP A 88 -4.08 9.62 21.42
C TRP A 88 -2.98 8.76 22.06
N VAL A 89 -3.19 8.37 23.32
CA VAL A 89 -2.33 7.38 24.00
C VAL A 89 -3.15 6.44 24.86
N SER A 90 -2.87 5.14 24.83
CA SER A 90 -3.56 4.13 25.64
C SER A 90 -3.37 4.37 27.16
N PHE A 91 -4.38 4.06 27.96
CA PHE A 91 -4.29 4.16 29.42
C PHE A 91 -3.48 3.04 30.04
N ASP A 92 -3.49 1.85 29.44
CA ASP A 92 -2.62 0.78 29.83
C ASP A 92 -1.23 0.93 29.21
N GLN A 93 -0.25 0.44 29.94
CA GLN A 93 1.14 0.37 29.50
C GLN A 93 1.51 -1.10 29.38
N GLY A 94 2.21 -1.41 28.30
CA GLY A 94 2.53 -2.77 27.92
C GLY A 94 3.88 -2.84 27.27
N TYR A 95 4.31 -4.08 27.12
CA TYR A 95 5.42 -4.47 26.27
C TYR A 95 4.80 -4.79 24.89
N PHE A 96 4.21 -3.76 24.27
CA PHE A 96 3.47 -3.93 23.04
C PHE A 96 4.43 -4.13 21.87
N GLY A 97 4.05 -5.02 20.96
CA GLY A 97 4.77 -5.31 19.72
C GLY A 97 4.11 -4.66 18.51
N HIS A 98 4.11 -5.37 17.39
CA HIS A 98 3.50 -4.90 16.15
C HIS A 98 1.98 -4.83 16.28
N ASN A 99 1.36 -4.01 15.43
CA ASN A 99 -0.06 -3.73 15.45
C ASN A 99 -0.66 -3.88 14.05
N ALA A 100 -1.95 -4.21 14.02
CA ALA A 100 -2.76 -4.24 12.82
C ALA A 100 -3.97 -3.34 13.01
N VAL A 101 -4.50 -2.81 11.91
CA VAL A 101 -5.67 -1.92 11.90
C VAL A 101 -6.73 -2.44 10.93
N GLY A 102 -7.99 -2.20 11.23
CA GLY A 102 -9.13 -2.63 10.41
C GLY A 102 -10.46 -2.37 11.13
N ASP A 103 -11.57 -2.37 10.40
CA ASP A 103 -12.92 -2.28 10.98
C ASP A 103 -13.33 -3.67 11.49
N VAL A 104 -13.25 -3.89 12.80
CA VAL A 104 -13.45 -5.21 13.41
C VAL A 104 -14.85 -5.42 13.95
N ASP A 105 -15.64 -4.37 14.13
CA ASP A 105 -17.03 -4.47 14.59
C ASP A 105 -18.08 -4.02 13.56
N ASN A 106 -17.62 -3.78 12.33
CA ASN A 106 -18.40 -3.44 11.13
C ASN A 106 -19.21 -2.15 11.28
N ASP A 107 -18.68 -1.17 12.02
CA ASP A 107 -19.26 0.15 12.15
C ASP A 107 -18.64 1.19 11.18
N GLY A 108 -17.65 0.74 10.39
CA GLY A 108 -16.91 1.48 9.39
C GLY A 108 -15.75 2.28 9.95
N ASP A 109 -15.51 2.26 11.26
CA ASP A 109 -14.45 3.02 11.92
C ASP A 109 -13.23 2.09 12.15
N ILE A 110 -12.02 2.62 11.93
CA ILE A 110 -10.81 1.78 11.98
C ILE A 110 -10.37 1.53 13.42
N ASP A 111 -10.30 0.26 13.80
CA ASP A 111 -9.83 -0.22 15.10
C ASP A 111 -8.34 -0.59 15.09
N MET A 112 -7.78 -0.85 16.28
CA MET A 112 -6.39 -1.25 16.43
C MET A 112 -6.26 -2.51 17.28
N ALA A 113 -5.59 -3.54 16.74
CA ALA A 113 -5.06 -4.65 17.52
C ALA A 113 -3.57 -4.47 17.77
N VAL A 114 -3.08 -5.00 18.89
CA VAL A 114 -1.64 -4.95 19.21
C VAL A 114 -1.14 -6.23 19.86
N ALA A 115 0.00 -6.71 19.37
CA ALA A 115 0.71 -7.84 19.93
C ALA A 115 1.26 -7.51 21.33
N TYR A 116 1.43 -8.55 22.16
CA TYR A 116 1.98 -8.37 23.52
C TYR A 116 3.16 -9.29 23.76
N TYR A 117 4.33 -8.68 23.92
CA TYR A 117 5.54 -9.38 24.31
C TYR A 117 5.65 -9.46 25.84
N GLY A 118 5.92 -10.64 26.35
CA GLY A 118 5.86 -10.90 27.78
C GLY A 118 7.17 -10.81 28.55
N GLY A 119 8.31 -10.65 27.89
CA GLY A 119 9.60 -10.34 28.51
C GLY A 119 10.20 -11.29 29.56
N VAL A 120 11.52 -11.44 29.49
CA VAL A 120 12.35 -11.98 30.59
C VAL A 120 12.27 -11.17 31.88
N SER A 121 12.01 -9.86 31.75
CA SER A 121 11.99 -8.88 32.84
C SER A 121 10.62 -8.71 33.50
N ALA A 122 9.54 -9.18 32.86
CA ALA A 122 8.18 -8.76 33.20
C ALA A 122 7.56 -9.43 34.44
N GLY A 123 8.32 -10.18 35.23
CA GLY A 123 7.89 -10.69 36.55
C GLY A 123 6.40 -11.04 36.65
N PHE A 124 5.93 -12.08 35.95
CA PHE A 124 4.54 -12.56 36.01
C PHE A 124 3.46 -11.51 35.69
N VAL A 125 3.67 -10.67 34.67
CA VAL A 125 2.58 -9.97 33.99
C VAL A 125 1.90 -10.98 33.04
N PRO A 126 0.57 -11.18 33.12
CA PRO A 126 -0.13 -12.01 32.14
C PRO A 126 -0.02 -11.36 30.74
N TYR A 127 0.39 -12.16 29.77
CA TYR A 127 0.63 -11.75 28.38
C TYR A 127 -0.71 -11.67 27.65
N ILE A 128 -1.31 -10.48 27.68
CA ILE A 128 -2.66 -10.24 27.20
C ILE A 128 -2.56 -9.30 26.00
N HIS A 129 -3.05 -9.81 24.87
CA HIS A 129 -3.22 -9.08 23.62
C HIS A 129 -4.46 -8.20 23.72
N ASN A 130 -4.42 -7.05 23.06
CA ASN A 130 -5.45 -6.03 23.18
C ASN A 130 -6.00 -5.67 21.81
N ILE A 131 -7.30 -5.37 21.76
CA ILE A 131 -7.92 -4.63 20.66
C ILE A 131 -8.60 -3.41 21.27
N TYR A 132 -8.43 -2.26 20.62
CA TYR A 132 -9.02 -0.97 20.97
C TYR A 132 -10.00 -0.59 19.87
N TYR A 133 -11.28 -0.47 20.21
CA TYR A 133 -12.29 -0.08 19.22
C TYR A 133 -12.31 1.43 19.02
N ASN A 134 -12.54 1.86 17.80
CA ASN A 134 -12.87 3.23 17.47
C ASN A 134 -14.29 3.54 17.91
N ILE A 135 -14.50 4.75 18.43
CA ILE A 135 -15.80 5.23 18.89
C ILE A 135 -16.26 6.46 18.10
N GLY A 136 -15.78 6.56 16.86
CA GLY A 136 -16.25 7.43 15.79
C GLY A 136 -15.22 8.43 15.27
N ASP A 137 -14.32 8.92 16.11
CA ASP A 137 -13.23 9.83 15.74
C ASP A 137 -11.89 9.51 16.42
N SER A 138 -11.87 8.45 17.23
CA SER A 138 -10.74 8.08 18.08
C SER A 138 -10.99 6.74 18.76
N LEU A 139 -9.89 6.06 19.09
CA LEU A 139 -9.95 4.78 19.80
C LEU A 139 -10.38 4.93 21.27
N GLU A 140 -11.02 3.90 21.82
CA GLU A 140 -11.17 3.70 23.25
C GLU A 140 -9.81 3.59 23.92
N ARG A 141 -9.55 4.39 24.96
CA ARG A 141 -8.23 4.42 25.61
C ARG A 141 -7.95 3.21 26.50
N SER A 142 -8.96 2.38 26.75
CA SER A 142 -8.81 1.08 27.41
C SER A 142 -9.13 -0.01 26.40
N PRO A 143 -8.47 -1.19 26.47
CA PRO A 143 -8.77 -2.26 25.54
C PRO A 143 -10.24 -2.67 25.60
N SER A 144 -10.87 -2.73 24.44
CA SER A 144 -12.25 -3.17 24.23
C SER A 144 -12.35 -4.68 24.24
N TRP A 145 -11.30 -5.37 23.77
CA TRP A 145 -11.16 -6.82 23.86
C TRP A 145 -9.78 -7.24 24.37
N ARG A 146 -9.75 -8.43 25.00
CA ARG A 146 -8.57 -9.12 25.51
C ARG A 146 -8.74 -10.64 25.42
N ASN A 147 -7.68 -11.37 25.08
CA ASN A 147 -7.68 -12.82 25.23
C ASN A 147 -7.80 -13.23 26.72
N ALA A 148 -8.32 -14.44 26.97
CA ALA A 148 -8.58 -14.92 28.30
C ALA A 148 -7.29 -15.17 29.09
N MET A 149 -7.34 -14.98 30.39
CA MET A 149 -6.24 -15.27 31.32
C MET A 149 -5.75 -16.73 31.30
N SER A 150 -6.58 -17.66 30.82
CA SER A 150 -6.21 -19.06 30.63
C SER A 150 -5.44 -19.32 29.33
N ASP A 151 -5.34 -18.32 28.46
CA ASP A 151 -4.84 -18.43 27.10
C ASP A 151 -3.78 -17.37 26.78
N THR A 152 -2.86 -17.13 27.72
CA THR A 152 -1.77 -16.13 27.59
C THR A 152 -0.50 -16.72 26.95
N PHE A 153 0.18 -15.93 26.12
CA PHE A 153 1.40 -16.29 25.39
C PHE A 153 2.14 -15.03 24.93
N ASN A 154 3.43 -15.16 24.56
CA ASN A 154 4.18 -14.05 23.97
C ASN A 154 3.90 -13.97 22.47
N SER A 155 3.74 -12.75 21.97
CA SER A 155 3.68 -12.42 20.56
C SER A 155 4.58 -11.21 20.26
N PHE A 156 5.10 -11.16 19.04
CA PHE A 156 5.71 -9.97 18.46
C PHE A 156 4.79 -9.28 17.46
N ASP A 157 3.88 -10.02 16.84
CA ASP A 157 3.15 -9.58 15.66
C ASP A 157 1.70 -10.09 15.61
N CYS A 158 0.88 -9.41 14.82
CA CYS A 158 -0.52 -9.75 14.60
C CYS A 158 -1.01 -9.28 13.24
N ALA A 159 -1.94 -10.01 12.65
CA ALA A 159 -2.56 -9.65 11.38
C ALA A 159 -4.06 -9.97 11.41
N PHE A 160 -4.87 -9.06 10.86
CA PHE A 160 -6.29 -9.29 10.61
C PHE A 160 -6.48 -10.05 9.30
N GLY A 161 -7.49 -10.92 9.24
CA GLY A 161 -7.87 -11.69 8.05
C GLY A 161 -9.25 -12.31 8.23
N ASP A 162 -9.98 -12.56 7.15
CA ASP A 162 -11.27 -13.28 7.18
C ASP A 162 -11.02 -14.76 6.94
N VAL A 163 -10.76 -15.51 8.01
CA VAL A 163 -10.32 -16.90 7.86
C VAL A 163 -11.48 -17.83 7.54
N ASP A 164 -12.71 -17.53 8.00
CA ASP A 164 -13.87 -18.39 7.76
C ASP A 164 -14.80 -17.91 6.65
N GLY A 165 -14.41 -16.79 6.00
CA GLY A 165 -15.05 -16.23 4.84
C GLY A 165 -16.42 -15.66 5.16
N ASP A 166 -16.64 -15.17 6.38
CA ASP A 166 -17.93 -14.64 6.82
C ASP A 166 -18.07 -13.12 6.69
N GLY A 167 -17.01 -12.45 6.23
CA GLY A 167 -16.93 -11.01 6.02
C GLY A 167 -16.64 -10.22 7.29
N ASP A 168 -16.24 -10.87 8.38
CA ASP A 168 -15.76 -10.22 9.60
C ASP A 168 -14.23 -10.43 9.75
N LEU A 169 -13.49 -9.42 10.20
CA LEU A 169 -12.06 -9.58 10.44
C LEU A 169 -11.80 -10.46 11.69
N ASP A 170 -11.16 -11.60 11.49
CA ASP A 170 -10.52 -12.41 12.54
C ASP A 170 -9.09 -11.93 12.82
N ILE A 171 -8.49 -12.43 13.90
CA ILE A 171 -7.11 -12.06 14.22
C ILE A 171 -6.22 -13.24 14.59
N VAL A 172 -5.03 -13.26 13.99
CA VAL A 172 -3.92 -14.13 14.40
C VAL A 172 -2.85 -13.31 15.13
N PHE A 173 -2.28 -13.90 16.17
CA PHE A 173 -1.09 -13.40 16.85
C PHE A 173 0.03 -14.42 16.70
N SER A 174 1.25 -13.94 16.42
CA SER A 174 2.45 -14.77 16.40
C SER A 174 2.75 -15.34 17.79
N GLY A 175 3.39 -16.52 17.83
CA GLY A 175 3.56 -17.28 19.06
C GLY A 175 5.01 -17.58 19.42
N GLY A 176 5.37 -17.24 20.66
CA GLY A 176 6.62 -17.64 21.29
C GLY A 176 7.70 -16.57 21.25
N GLU A 177 8.79 -16.82 21.98
CA GLU A 177 9.96 -15.93 22.01
C GLU A 177 11.24 -16.70 22.30
N MET A 178 12.33 -16.38 21.60
CA MET A 178 13.57 -17.13 21.73
C MET A 178 14.49 -16.59 22.83
N TYR A 179 14.35 -15.31 23.22
CA TYR A 179 15.19 -14.67 24.24
C TYR A 179 15.27 -15.47 25.55
N SER A 180 14.18 -16.13 25.93
CA SER A 180 14.07 -17.06 27.06
C SER A 180 13.69 -18.48 26.66
N SER A 181 13.76 -18.77 25.36
CA SER A 181 13.50 -20.08 24.75
C SER A 181 12.12 -20.64 25.10
N ARG A 182 11.09 -19.78 25.07
CA ARG A 182 9.68 -20.15 25.25
C ARG A 182 9.00 -20.33 23.91
N SER A 183 9.12 -21.54 23.38
CA SER A 183 8.38 -21.90 22.19
C SER A 183 6.89 -22.02 22.51
N GLN A 184 6.05 -21.36 21.70
CA GLN A 184 4.60 -21.35 21.83
C GLN A 184 3.99 -21.43 20.42
N SER A 185 2.72 -21.80 20.32
CA SER A 185 2.00 -21.75 19.05
C SER A 185 1.47 -20.34 18.82
N SER A 186 1.49 -19.89 17.56
CA SER A 186 0.66 -18.78 17.09
C SER A 186 -0.81 -19.15 17.25
N ARG A 187 -1.68 -18.15 17.41
CA ARG A 187 -3.07 -18.36 17.81
C ARG A 187 -4.02 -17.47 17.02
N LEU A 188 -5.07 -18.08 16.51
CA LEU A 188 -6.17 -17.43 15.79
C LEU A 188 -7.39 -17.32 16.71
N TYR A 189 -8.03 -16.15 16.71
CA TYR A 189 -9.28 -15.86 17.42
C TYR A 189 -10.31 -15.43 16.39
N LEU A 190 -11.43 -16.15 16.34
CA LEU A 190 -12.51 -15.81 15.43
C LEU A 190 -13.31 -14.62 15.95
N ASN A 191 -13.81 -13.83 15.02
CA ASN A 191 -14.76 -12.77 15.20
C ASN A 191 -16.11 -13.18 14.60
N THR A 192 -17.20 -12.68 15.17
CA THR A 192 -18.52 -12.86 14.56
C THR A 192 -19.37 -11.64 14.91
N GLY A 193 -19.54 -10.75 13.94
CA GLY A 193 -20.25 -9.48 14.07
C GLY A 193 -19.71 -8.60 15.19
N GLY A 194 -18.39 -8.42 15.25
CA GLY A 194 -17.71 -7.60 16.26
C GLY A 194 -17.51 -8.26 17.63
N VAL A 195 -17.75 -9.56 17.74
CA VAL A 195 -17.56 -10.31 18.99
C VAL A 195 -16.47 -11.36 18.83
N PHE A 196 -15.26 -11.03 19.28
CA PHE A 196 -14.14 -11.95 19.30
C PHE A 196 -14.27 -13.04 20.38
N GLU A 197 -13.90 -14.25 20.00
CA GLU A 197 -13.57 -15.31 20.95
C GLU A 197 -12.44 -14.86 21.88
N THR A 198 -12.38 -15.41 23.10
CA THR A 198 -11.31 -15.08 24.06
C THR A 198 -10.33 -16.24 24.28
N ILE A 199 -10.57 -17.37 23.60
CA ILE A 199 -9.71 -18.55 23.57
C ILE A 199 -9.46 -18.85 22.11
N ALA A 200 -8.23 -19.19 21.76
CA ALA A 200 -7.87 -19.49 20.38
C ALA A 200 -8.73 -20.62 19.78
N SER A 201 -9.27 -20.37 18.59
CA SER A 201 -10.00 -21.36 17.78
C SER A 201 -9.04 -22.29 17.02
N TRP A 202 -7.86 -21.79 16.69
CA TRP A 202 -6.80 -22.55 16.04
C TRP A 202 -5.42 -22.19 16.60
N THR A 203 -4.50 -23.14 16.53
CA THR A 203 -3.11 -22.97 16.95
C THR A 203 -2.14 -23.64 15.97
N SER A 204 -1.04 -22.96 15.67
CA SER A 204 0.04 -23.49 14.82
C SER A 204 0.91 -24.53 15.54
N LEU A 205 1.91 -25.08 14.83
CA LEU A 205 2.99 -25.82 15.48
C LEU A 205 3.75 -24.93 16.49
N LEU A 206 4.29 -25.54 17.55
CA LEU A 206 5.15 -24.83 18.51
C LEU A 206 6.38 -24.25 17.78
N GLY A 207 6.59 -22.95 17.92
CA GLY A 207 7.69 -22.23 17.30
C GLY A 207 8.11 -20.99 18.07
N TYR A 208 8.90 -20.17 17.39
CA TYR A 208 9.23 -18.79 17.78
C TYR A 208 8.83 -17.95 16.58
N ALA A 209 7.56 -17.59 16.47
CA ALA A 209 7.05 -16.87 15.32
C ALA A 209 7.16 -15.36 15.57
N TYR A 210 7.80 -14.64 14.65
CA TYR A 210 7.97 -13.18 14.74
C TYR A 210 7.14 -12.42 13.71
N GLY A 211 6.83 -13.03 12.55
CA GLY A 211 5.93 -12.45 11.56
C GLY A 211 4.74 -13.36 11.24
N VAL A 212 3.58 -12.76 11.01
CA VAL A 212 2.37 -13.41 10.48
C VAL A 212 1.73 -12.57 9.38
N ALA A 213 1.26 -13.19 8.31
CA ALA A 213 0.58 -12.50 7.21
C ALA A 213 -0.44 -13.41 6.53
N TRP A 214 -1.46 -12.80 5.93
CA TRP A 214 -2.52 -13.47 5.20
C TRP A 214 -2.40 -13.25 3.69
N GLY A 215 -2.70 -14.28 2.91
CA GLY A 215 -2.84 -14.16 1.45
C GLY A 215 -3.47 -15.43 0.86
N ASP A 216 -4.26 -15.28 -0.21
CA ASP A 216 -4.83 -16.41 -0.95
C ASP A 216 -3.75 -16.99 -1.90
N VAL A 217 -2.92 -17.89 -1.37
CA VAL A 217 -1.70 -18.33 -2.06
C VAL A 217 -2.02 -19.30 -3.19
N ASP A 218 -3.03 -20.15 -3.04
CA ASP A 218 -3.45 -21.09 -4.08
C ASP A 218 -4.65 -20.61 -4.93
N ASN A 219 -5.07 -19.35 -4.71
CA ASN A 219 -6.08 -18.62 -5.48
C ASN A 219 -7.40 -19.38 -5.52
N ASP A 220 -7.77 -20.00 -4.41
CA ASP A 220 -9.00 -20.77 -4.22
C ASP A 220 -10.13 -19.94 -3.61
N GLY A 221 -9.81 -18.72 -3.15
CA GLY A 221 -10.74 -17.77 -2.58
C GLY A 221 -10.83 -17.79 -1.06
N ASP A 222 -9.91 -18.46 -0.37
CA ASP A 222 -9.74 -18.45 1.08
C ASP A 222 -8.36 -17.86 1.47
N LEU A 223 -8.28 -17.06 2.54
CA LEU A 223 -6.97 -16.54 3.00
C LEU A 223 -6.16 -17.62 3.70
N ASP A 224 -4.91 -17.83 3.25
CA ASP A 224 -3.92 -18.70 3.87
C ASP A 224 -3.03 -17.96 4.86
N LEU A 225 -2.51 -18.68 5.85
CA LEU A 225 -1.68 -18.10 6.91
C LEU A 225 -0.20 -18.45 6.73
N ALA A 226 0.64 -17.44 6.47
CA ALA A 226 2.08 -17.57 6.57
C ALA A 226 2.59 -17.21 7.98
N ILE A 227 3.62 -17.92 8.42
CA ILE A 227 4.30 -17.71 9.70
C ILE A 227 5.82 -17.68 9.47
N GLY A 228 6.41 -16.52 9.72
CA GLY A 228 7.85 -16.30 9.77
C GLY A 228 8.39 -16.75 11.13
N ASN A 229 9.34 -17.68 11.13
CA ASN A 229 9.91 -18.22 12.36
C ASN A 229 11.36 -17.79 12.57
N GLU A 230 11.72 -17.61 13.84
CA GLU A 230 13.09 -17.43 14.27
C GLU A 230 13.84 -18.76 14.38
N GLN A 231 15.02 -18.83 13.75
CA GLN A 231 15.90 -19.99 13.71
C GLN A 231 15.18 -21.30 13.32
N ASN A 232 14.19 -21.19 12.43
CA ASN A 232 13.42 -22.32 11.93
C ASN A 232 13.01 -22.10 10.47
N TYR A 233 12.25 -23.05 9.91
CA TYR A 233 11.60 -22.88 8.61
C TYR A 233 10.44 -21.88 8.71
N ASN A 234 10.22 -21.13 7.62
CA ASN A 234 8.96 -20.42 7.42
C ASN A 234 7.88 -21.46 7.12
N HIS A 235 6.66 -21.22 7.58
CA HIS A 235 5.54 -22.15 7.39
C HIS A 235 4.38 -21.43 6.71
N LEU A 236 3.67 -22.15 5.85
CA LEU A 236 2.38 -21.73 5.30
C LEU A 236 1.35 -22.80 5.67
N TYR A 237 0.19 -22.35 6.13
CA TYR A 237 -0.95 -23.19 6.47
C TYR A 237 -2.09 -22.82 5.53
N TYR A 238 -2.44 -23.75 4.65
CA TYR A 238 -3.58 -23.55 3.77
C TYR A 238 -4.88 -23.52 4.55
N ASN A 239 -5.78 -22.65 4.10
CA ASN A 239 -7.16 -22.59 4.53
C ASN A 239 -8.00 -23.40 3.54
N ASN A 240 -8.88 -24.28 4.06
CA ASN A 240 -9.72 -25.11 3.21
C ASN A 240 -11.18 -24.91 3.59
N GLY A 241 -11.81 -23.85 3.07
CA GLY A 241 -13.20 -23.49 3.32
C GLY A 241 -13.45 -23.13 4.77
N GLY A 242 -12.62 -22.25 5.33
CA GLY A 242 -12.77 -21.72 6.68
C GLY A 242 -12.05 -22.48 7.79
N VAL A 243 -11.12 -23.37 7.42
CA VAL A 243 -10.37 -24.19 8.37
C VAL A 243 -8.90 -24.26 7.95
N LEU A 244 -8.05 -23.59 8.74
CA LEU A 244 -6.60 -23.73 8.62
C LEU A 244 -6.13 -25.15 8.94
N GLU A 245 -5.21 -25.65 8.13
CA GLU A 245 -4.58 -26.93 8.39
C GLU A 245 -3.85 -26.97 9.74
N SER A 246 -3.82 -28.13 10.40
CA SER A 246 -3.16 -28.29 11.71
C SER A 246 -1.63 -28.47 11.64
N SER A 247 -1.09 -28.54 10.41
CA SER A 247 0.33 -28.70 10.11
C SER A 247 0.66 -27.84 8.88
N PRO A 248 1.91 -27.37 8.74
CA PRO A 248 2.31 -26.60 7.56
C PRO A 248 2.04 -27.39 6.27
N SER A 249 1.27 -26.80 5.37
CA SER A 249 1.01 -27.30 4.03
C SER A 249 2.23 -27.08 3.14
N TRP A 250 2.97 -26.00 3.42
CA TRP A 250 4.26 -25.69 2.84
C TRP A 250 5.23 -25.20 3.92
N GLN A 251 6.52 -25.40 3.66
CA GLN A 251 7.59 -24.82 4.46
C GLN A 251 8.77 -24.44 3.57
N SER A 252 9.52 -23.41 3.97
CA SER A 252 10.84 -23.16 3.39
C SER A 252 11.75 -24.37 3.66
N ASP A 253 12.81 -24.51 2.88
CA ASP A 253 13.76 -25.61 3.04
C ASP A 253 15.06 -25.18 3.73
N GLU A 254 15.21 -23.89 4.00
CA GLU A 254 16.27 -23.33 4.80
C GLU A 254 15.78 -22.81 6.16
N ILE A 255 16.65 -22.97 7.16
CA ILE A 255 16.47 -22.48 8.52
C ILE A 255 17.13 -21.11 8.62
N ALA A 256 16.36 -20.11 9.03
CA ALA A 256 16.86 -18.75 9.18
C ALA A 256 16.03 -17.97 10.22
N THR A 257 16.20 -16.65 10.32
CA THR A 257 15.47 -15.80 11.27
C THR A 257 14.60 -14.85 10.49
N ALA A 258 13.33 -15.24 10.27
CA ALA A 258 12.33 -14.37 9.70
C ALA A 258 11.77 -13.45 10.80
N ASN A 259 12.07 -12.16 10.71
CA ASN A 259 11.60 -11.17 11.68
C ASN A 259 10.21 -10.64 11.29
N GLN A 260 9.98 -10.40 10.01
CA GLN A 260 8.69 -9.99 9.46
C GLN A 260 8.49 -10.61 8.07
N ILE A 261 7.23 -10.72 7.66
CA ILE A 261 6.82 -11.25 6.36
C ILE A 261 5.70 -10.40 5.77
N ALA A 262 5.58 -10.42 4.44
CA ALA A 262 4.49 -9.77 3.71
C ALA A 262 4.15 -10.59 2.45
N PHE A 263 2.92 -10.46 1.97
CA PHE A 263 2.50 -10.99 0.68
C PHE A 263 2.37 -9.87 -0.35
N GLY A 264 2.61 -10.18 -1.62
CA GLY A 264 2.36 -9.31 -2.76
C GLY A 264 2.80 -9.96 -4.06
N ASP A 265 2.19 -9.60 -5.18
CA ASP A 265 2.57 -10.10 -6.52
C ASP A 265 3.82 -9.33 -7.00
N VAL A 266 5.01 -9.89 -6.73
CA VAL A 266 6.29 -9.21 -6.97
C VAL A 266 6.75 -9.40 -8.41
N ASP A 267 6.41 -10.51 -9.06
CA ASP A 267 6.81 -10.78 -10.45
C ASP A 267 5.72 -10.47 -11.50
N GLY A 268 4.55 -10.01 -11.05
CA GLY A 268 3.46 -9.52 -11.89
C GLY A 268 2.71 -10.63 -12.63
N ASP A 269 2.75 -11.86 -12.12
CA ASP A 269 2.17 -13.03 -12.76
C ASP A 269 0.73 -13.35 -12.30
N GLY A 270 0.21 -12.57 -11.35
CA GLY A 270 -1.12 -12.67 -10.78
C GLY A 270 -1.22 -13.61 -9.58
N TRP A 271 -0.09 -14.10 -9.04
CA TRP A 271 -0.03 -14.89 -7.83
C TRP A 271 0.71 -14.15 -6.72
N VAL A 272 0.20 -14.20 -5.50
CA VAL A 272 0.87 -13.55 -4.37
C VAL A 272 2.12 -14.30 -3.96
N ASP A 273 3.25 -13.59 -3.91
CA ASP A 273 4.56 -14.07 -3.48
C ASP A 273 4.80 -13.77 -2.00
N LEU A 274 5.72 -14.51 -1.37
CA LEU A 274 6.08 -14.30 0.04
C LEU A 274 7.40 -13.53 0.14
N ALA A 275 7.35 -12.32 0.69
CA ALA A 275 8.50 -11.53 1.09
C ALA A 275 8.85 -11.76 2.57
N VAL A 276 10.15 -11.85 2.89
CA VAL A 276 10.64 -12.13 4.25
C VAL A 276 11.85 -11.26 4.59
N SER A 277 11.80 -10.51 5.70
CA SER A 277 12.99 -9.92 6.33
C SER A 277 13.71 -11.01 7.12
N ASN A 278 14.87 -11.42 6.63
CA ASN A 278 15.53 -12.63 7.08
C ASN A 278 16.87 -12.37 7.77
N GLY A 279 16.91 -11.40 8.69
CA GLY A 279 18.10 -11.02 9.48
C GLY A 279 19.32 -10.65 8.63
N ALA A 280 19.99 -11.62 8.02
CA ALA A 280 21.13 -11.45 7.13
C ALA A 280 20.78 -10.97 5.70
N ASP A 281 19.55 -11.17 5.22
CA ASP A 281 19.12 -10.76 3.88
C ASP A 281 17.60 -10.55 3.83
N CYS A 282 17.11 -9.87 2.80
CA CYS A 282 15.69 -9.98 2.40
C CYS A 282 15.55 -11.13 1.41
N ARG A 283 14.41 -11.82 1.42
CA ARG A 283 14.12 -12.94 0.51
C ARG A 283 12.72 -12.86 -0.06
N ILE A 284 12.57 -13.28 -1.31
CA ILE A 284 11.28 -13.54 -1.94
C ILE A 284 11.19 -15.02 -2.30
N TYR A 285 10.04 -15.63 -2.03
CA TYR A 285 9.66 -16.95 -2.51
C TYR A 285 8.53 -16.76 -3.53
N PHE A 286 8.83 -16.96 -4.80
CA PHE A 286 7.84 -16.77 -5.85
C PHE A 286 6.78 -17.88 -5.82
N ASN A 287 5.57 -17.53 -6.18
CA ASN A 287 4.44 -18.41 -6.28
C ASN A 287 4.29 -18.95 -7.70
N GLN A 288 4.53 -20.24 -7.88
CA GLN A 288 4.49 -20.87 -9.20
C GLN A 288 3.13 -21.54 -9.42
N ALA A 289 2.13 -20.71 -9.75
CA ALA A 289 0.76 -21.13 -10.04
C ALA A 289 0.06 -21.86 -8.88
N GLY A 290 0.06 -21.23 -7.71
CA GLY A 290 -0.64 -21.68 -6.50
C GLY A 290 0.25 -22.46 -5.53
N THR A 291 1.56 -22.37 -5.67
CA THR A 291 2.52 -23.02 -4.78
C THR A 291 3.80 -22.21 -4.70
N LEU A 292 4.12 -21.73 -3.50
CA LEU A 292 5.39 -21.06 -3.22
C LEU A 292 6.58 -21.98 -3.50
N GLU A 293 7.63 -21.45 -4.12
CA GLU A 293 8.91 -22.12 -4.18
C GLU A 293 9.45 -22.34 -2.75
N VAL A 294 9.90 -23.55 -2.41
CA VAL A 294 10.46 -23.86 -1.06
C VAL A 294 11.83 -23.24 -0.82
N HIS A 295 12.51 -22.84 -1.90
CA HIS A 295 13.77 -22.13 -1.88
C HIS A 295 13.50 -20.67 -2.25
N PRO A 296 14.24 -19.71 -1.69
CA PRO A 296 14.09 -18.30 -2.03
C PRO A 296 14.53 -18.08 -3.48
N SER A 297 13.59 -17.60 -4.29
CA SER A 297 13.76 -17.26 -5.70
C SER A 297 14.65 -16.03 -5.88
N TRP A 298 14.60 -15.12 -4.90
CA TRP A 298 15.40 -13.90 -4.85
C TRP A 298 16.00 -13.67 -3.46
N LYS A 299 17.17 -13.01 -3.40
CA LYS A 299 17.82 -12.55 -2.17
C LYS A 299 18.50 -11.21 -2.37
N SER A 300 18.47 -10.36 -1.34
CA SER A 300 19.32 -9.17 -1.32
C SER A 300 20.80 -9.55 -1.19
N ALA A 301 21.67 -8.73 -1.80
CA ALA A 301 23.12 -8.95 -1.92
C ALA A 301 23.96 -7.85 -1.24
N ASP A 302 23.31 -6.96 -0.49
CA ASP A 302 23.91 -5.80 0.15
C ASP A 302 24.56 -6.08 1.53
N ALA A 303 24.54 -7.36 1.94
CA ALA A 303 25.28 -7.92 3.08
C ALA A 303 24.99 -7.24 4.42
N LYS A 304 23.73 -6.88 4.66
CA LYS A 304 23.22 -6.47 5.98
C LYS A 304 23.21 -7.65 6.95
N SER A 305 23.17 -7.36 8.24
CA SER A 305 23.20 -8.43 9.25
C SER A 305 21.94 -8.53 10.11
N ASN A 306 21.07 -7.51 10.12
CA ASN A 306 19.91 -7.47 11.02
C ASN A 306 18.63 -6.86 10.40
N TYR A 307 18.24 -7.25 9.19
CA TYR A 307 16.91 -6.91 8.66
C TYR A 307 15.81 -7.35 9.63
N SER A 308 14.95 -6.42 10.01
CA SER A 308 13.89 -6.60 11.01
C SER A 308 12.51 -6.37 10.40
N CYS A 309 12.39 -5.45 9.46
CA CYS A 309 11.11 -4.95 8.93
C CYS A 309 11.03 -5.12 7.40
N ILE A 310 9.84 -5.32 6.82
CA ILE A 310 9.64 -5.47 5.36
C ILE A 310 8.27 -4.98 4.91
N ALA A 311 8.20 -4.26 3.79
CA ALA A 311 6.94 -3.85 3.17
C ALA A 311 7.07 -3.78 1.64
N LEU A 312 5.98 -4.12 0.95
CA LEU A 312 5.84 -4.04 -0.51
C LEU A 312 4.95 -2.84 -0.88
N GLY A 313 5.33 -2.08 -1.89
CA GLY A 313 4.55 -0.92 -2.38
C GLY A 313 5.14 -0.34 -3.66
N ASP A 314 4.30 0.17 -4.55
CA ASP A 314 4.68 0.77 -5.84
C ASP A 314 5.08 2.25 -5.64
N VAL A 315 6.33 2.51 -5.23
CA VAL A 315 6.75 3.84 -4.74
C VAL A 315 7.01 4.84 -5.88
N ASP A 316 7.29 4.35 -7.08
CA ASP A 316 7.49 5.19 -8.27
C ASP A 316 6.30 5.15 -9.26
N ALA A 317 5.25 4.42 -8.88
CA ALA A 317 3.98 4.27 -9.57
C ALA A 317 4.12 3.68 -10.98
N ASP A 318 5.08 2.81 -11.20
CA ASP A 318 5.29 2.13 -12.48
C ASP A 318 4.45 0.85 -12.65
N GLY A 319 3.78 0.41 -11.57
CA GLY A 319 2.87 -0.72 -11.52
C GLY A 319 3.50 -2.01 -10.98
N ASP A 320 4.78 -1.99 -10.61
CA ASP A 320 5.46 -3.10 -9.95
C ASP A 320 5.65 -2.81 -8.46
N LEU A 321 5.50 -3.81 -7.59
CA LEU A 321 5.73 -3.61 -6.15
C LEU A 321 7.22 -3.56 -5.83
N ASP A 322 7.68 -2.43 -5.30
CA ASP A 322 9.02 -2.26 -4.73
C ASP A 322 9.11 -2.79 -3.31
N LEU A 323 10.34 -3.07 -2.88
CA LEU A 323 10.61 -3.62 -1.56
C LEU A 323 11.31 -2.62 -0.64
N ALA A 324 10.60 -2.12 0.37
CA ALA A 324 11.22 -1.42 1.50
C ALA A 324 11.63 -2.39 2.60
N SER A 325 12.79 -2.13 3.21
CA SER A 325 13.22 -2.85 4.39
C SER A 325 14.20 -2.02 5.23
N GLY A 326 14.30 -2.35 6.50
CA GLY A 326 15.23 -1.76 7.44
C GLY A 326 15.71 -2.80 8.45
N GLY A 327 16.71 -2.43 9.24
CA GLY A 327 17.28 -3.34 10.21
C GLY A 327 17.77 -2.67 11.47
N TRP A 328 18.07 -3.48 12.48
CA TRP A 328 18.65 -2.99 13.73
C TRP A 328 20.08 -2.50 13.50
N TRP A 329 20.27 -1.19 13.63
CA TRP A 329 21.49 -0.44 13.33
C TRP A 329 21.94 -0.51 11.87
N GLU A 330 21.02 -0.86 10.98
CA GLU A 330 21.23 -0.85 9.53
C GLU A 330 20.43 0.29 8.88
N PRO A 331 20.84 0.75 7.69
CA PRO A 331 20.06 1.71 6.90
C PRO A 331 18.67 1.19 6.54
N LEU A 332 17.72 2.11 6.46
CA LEU A 332 16.50 1.95 5.69
C LEU A 332 16.88 1.87 4.22
N VAL A 333 16.29 0.94 3.48
CA VAL A 333 16.61 0.69 2.08
C VAL A 333 15.36 0.40 1.27
N VAL A 334 15.43 0.72 -0.03
CA VAL A 334 14.41 0.32 -1.02
C VAL A 334 15.12 -0.36 -2.19
N PHE A 335 14.59 -1.53 -2.56
CA PHE A 335 14.98 -2.26 -3.76
C PHE A 335 13.92 -2.03 -4.82
N GLU A 336 14.35 -1.43 -5.94
CA GLU A 336 13.48 -1.19 -7.08
C GLU A 336 13.06 -2.51 -7.74
N ASN A 337 11.81 -2.62 -8.12
CA ASN A 337 11.29 -3.64 -9.02
C ASN A 337 11.18 -3.09 -10.44
N PHE A 338 11.64 -3.85 -11.44
CA PHE A 338 11.53 -3.43 -12.84
C PHE A 338 10.96 -4.53 -13.72
N GLY A 339 9.66 -4.47 -13.98
CA GLY A 339 8.90 -5.44 -14.77
C GLY A 339 8.92 -6.82 -14.14
N GLY A 340 8.62 -6.91 -12.85
CA GLY A 340 8.61 -8.15 -12.07
C GLY A 340 9.99 -8.71 -11.71
N THR A 341 11.01 -7.87 -11.61
CA THR A 341 12.36 -8.26 -11.16
C THR A 341 12.97 -7.22 -10.23
N LEU A 342 13.12 -7.59 -8.95
CA LEU A 342 13.78 -6.77 -7.94
C LEU A 342 15.31 -6.68 -8.13
N ASP A 343 15.84 -5.47 -7.99
CA ASP A 343 17.28 -5.22 -7.88
C ASP A 343 17.85 -5.88 -6.62
N THR A 344 18.96 -6.61 -6.72
CA THR A 344 19.56 -7.30 -5.57
C THR A 344 20.35 -6.39 -4.61
N VAL A 345 20.57 -5.14 -4.97
CA VAL A 345 21.26 -4.12 -4.17
C VAL A 345 20.34 -2.92 -4.12
N PRO A 346 20.17 -2.25 -2.97
CA PRO A 346 19.17 -1.22 -2.86
C PRO A 346 19.49 -0.02 -3.75
N THR A 347 18.46 0.45 -4.45
CA THR A 347 18.51 1.63 -5.33
C THR A 347 18.47 2.92 -4.51
N TRP A 348 17.85 2.86 -3.34
CA TRP A 348 17.80 3.96 -2.39
C TRP A 348 18.13 3.48 -0.97
N SER A 349 18.78 4.34 -0.20
CA SER A 349 19.10 4.05 1.19
C SER A 349 19.19 5.32 2.03
N TRP A 350 18.76 5.23 3.28
CA TRP A 350 18.87 6.32 4.24
C TRP A 350 19.26 5.80 5.63
N TYR A 351 20.01 6.62 6.36
CA TYR A 351 20.35 6.38 7.76
C TYR A 351 20.37 7.73 8.49
N PRO A 352 19.81 7.82 9.71
CA PRO A 352 19.71 9.10 10.41
C PRO A 352 21.09 9.70 10.71
N GLY A 353 21.25 10.99 10.41
CA GLY A 353 22.47 11.73 10.68
C GLY A 353 22.64 12.13 12.15
N GLY A 354 23.71 12.86 12.45
CA GLY A 354 23.86 13.52 13.76
C GLY A 354 24.18 12.60 14.94
N GLY A 355 24.56 11.34 14.68
CA GLY A 355 24.91 10.37 15.73
C GLY A 355 23.70 9.65 16.34
N LYS A 356 22.52 9.78 15.73
CA LYS A 356 21.33 8.98 16.01
C LYS A 356 21.54 7.54 15.51
N SER A 357 20.88 6.58 16.16
CA SER A 357 20.81 5.21 15.66
C SER A 357 19.44 4.96 15.04
N LEU A 358 19.40 4.07 14.05
CA LEU A 358 18.16 3.50 13.56
C LEU A 358 18.06 2.07 14.03
N VAL A 359 16.96 1.73 14.67
CA VAL A 359 16.56 0.40 15.07
C VAL A 359 15.16 0.23 14.52
N CYS A 360 15.08 -0.09 13.21
CA CYS A 360 13.81 -0.25 12.51
C CYS A 360 13.05 -1.41 13.13
N GLU A 361 11.79 -1.21 13.46
CA GLU A 361 10.89 -2.31 13.85
C GLU A 361 9.81 -2.52 12.78
N GLU A 362 9.32 -1.43 12.16
CA GLU A 362 8.31 -1.46 11.11
C GLU A 362 8.64 -0.44 10.01
N VAL A 363 8.31 -0.79 8.76
CA VAL A 363 8.25 0.13 7.63
C VAL A 363 6.84 0.11 7.05
N VAL A 364 6.27 1.28 6.81
CA VAL A 364 4.89 1.39 6.30
C VAL A 364 4.86 2.34 5.13
N TRP A 365 4.26 1.88 4.02
CA TRP A 365 3.98 2.70 2.86
C TRP A 365 2.62 3.38 3.01
N GLY A 366 2.52 4.64 2.60
CA GLY A 366 1.25 5.36 2.53
C GLY A 366 1.48 6.82 2.17
N ASP A 367 0.47 7.46 1.58
CA ASP A 367 0.51 8.88 1.23
C ASP A 367 0.06 9.71 2.43
N VAL A 368 1.04 10.18 3.19
CA VAL A 368 0.80 10.87 4.46
C VAL A 368 0.50 12.33 4.20
N ASP A 369 1.13 12.95 3.21
CA ASP A 369 0.91 14.37 2.92
C ASP A 369 -0.31 14.65 1.99
N GLY A 370 -0.83 13.60 1.36
CA GLY A 370 -2.01 13.58 0.50
C GLY A 370 -1.76 14.16 -0.90
N ASP A 371 -0.52 14.24 -1.36
CA ASP A 371 -0.16 14.90 -2.61
C ASP A 371 -0.25 14.00 -3.86
N GLY A 372 -0.33 12.69 -3.65
CA GLY A 372 -0.36 11.63 -4.67
C GLY A 372 -1.66 10.85 -4.79
N VAL A 373 -2.71 11.18 -4.03
CA VAL A 373 -3.98 10.43 -4.02
C VAL A 373 -4.72 10.50 -5.37
N LEU A 374 -5.07 9.31 -5.90
CA LEU A 374 -5.67 9.05 -7.20
C LEU A 374 -6.84 8.07 -7.06
N GLY A 375 -7.95 8.32 -7.77
CA GLY A 375 -9.07 7.39 -7.82
C GLY A 375 -8.95 6.35 -8.94
N SER A 376 -9.30 5.10 -8.64
CA SER A 376 -9.41 3.98 -9.57
C SER A 376 -10.73 3.22 -9.39
N CYS A 377 -11.08 2.42 -10.40
CA CYS A 377 -12.11 1.38 -10.26
C CYS A 377 -11.65 0.14 -11.02
N ASP A 378 -11.60 -0.99 -10.33
CA ASP A 378 -11.28 -2.29 -10.89
C ASP A 378 -12.58 -3.05 -11.18
N ALA A 379 -12.62 -3.76 -12.30
CA ALA A 379 -13.77 -4.55 -12.70
C ALA A 379 -13.33 -6.00 -12.92
N LEU A 380 -13.75 -6.89 -12.02
CA LEU A 380 -13.36 -8.29 -11.94
C LEU A 380 -14.55 -9.21 -12.20
N ASP A 381 -14.25 -10.44 -12.60
CA ASP A 381 -15.23 -11.48 -12.89
C ASP A 381 -15.54 -12.26 -11.59
N GLY A 382 -16.81 -12.29 -11.18
CA GLY A 382 -17.27 -13.24 -10.16
C GLY A 382 -17.41 -14.65 -10.75
N ASP A 383 -17.18 -15.67 -9.92
CA ASP A 383 -17.30 -17.09 -10.31
C ASP A 383 -18.32 -17.88 -9.48
N GLY A 384 -18.95 -17.24 -8.49
CA GLY A 384 -19.91 -17.87 -7.57
C GLY A 384 -19.28 -18.71 -6.47
N VAL A 385 -17.96 -18.67 -6.30
CA VAL A 385 -17.20 -19.45 -5.31
C VAL A 385 -16.25 -18.56 -4.53
N LYS A 386 -15.39 -17.80 -5.20
CA LYS A 386 -14.37 -16.95 -4.58
C LYS A 386 -14.96 -15.83 -3.77
N LYS A 387 -14.33 -15.56 -2.63
CA LYS A 387 -14.67 -14.44 -1.73
C LYS A 387 -13.54 -13.44 -1.61
N ILE A 388 -12.29 -13.86 -1.80
CA ILE A 388 -11.12 -12.99 -1.80
C ILE A 388 -10.85 -12.41 -3.20
N PHE A 389 -10.64 -11.10 -3.25
CA PHE A 389 -10.22 -10.37 -4.44
C PHE A 389 -9.11 -9.38 -4.05
N TYR A 390 -8.24 -9.07 -5.00
CA TYR A 390 -7.14 -8.12 -4.81
C TYR A 390 -7.38 -6.85 -5.64
N PHE A 391 -7.04 -5.70 -5.06
CA PHE A 391 -6.97 -4.43 -5.78
C PHE A 391 -5.78 -4.45 -6.76
N LEU A 392 -5.93 -3.80 -7.91
CA LEU A 392 -4.84 -3.68 -8.89
C LEU A 392 -3.74 -2.72 -8.44
N HIS A 393 -4.07 -1.77 -7.55
CA HIS A 393 -3.10 -0.86 -6.95
C HIS A 393 -3.22 -0.96 -5.43
N TYR A 394 -2.11 -1.25 -4.75
CA TYR A 394 -2.03 -1.24 -3.30
C TYR A 394 -0.61 -0.86 -2.83
N PRO A 395 -0.45 -0.26 -1.63
CA PRO A 395 -1.47 0.02 -0.62
C PRO A 395 -2.63 0.93 -1.09
N VAL A 396 -3.85 0.59 -0.69
CA VAL A 396 -5.06 1.37 -0.98
C VAL A 396 -5.19 2.49 0.06
N HIS A 397 -5.56 3.69 -0.38
CA HIS A 397 -5.77 4.86 0.49
C HIS A 397 -7.13 4.82 1.18
N ALA A 398 -8.20 4.60 0.40
CA ALA A 398 -9.57 4.49 0.90
C ALA A 398 -10.48 3.75 -0.08
N ILE A 399 -11.45 2.99 0.42
CA ILE A 399 -12.52 2.42 -0.41
C ILE A 399 -13.63 3.47 -0.58
N GLU A 400 -14.04 3.71 -1.83
CA GLU A 400 -15.12 4.65 -2.16
C GLU A 400 -16.48 3.94 -2.31
N ASP A 401 -16.50 2.85 -3.09
CA ASP A 401 -17.72 2.07 -3.35
C ASP A 401 -17.37 0.67 -3.83
N ILE A 402 -18.14 -0.32 -3.39
CA ILE A 402 -18.01 -1.71 -3.83
C ILE A 402 -19.35 -2.16 -4.39
N LEU A 403 -19.37 -2.60 -5.65
CA LEU A 403 -20.58 -3.04 -6.33
C LEU A 403 -20.46 -4.50 -6.76
N VAL A 404 -21.52 -5.27 -6.50
CA VAL A 404 -21.68 -6.62 -7.02
C VAL A 404 -22.98 -6.70 -7.81
N ASP A 405 -22.90 -7.16 -9.06
CA ASP A 405 -24.03 -7.21 -10.01
C ASP A 405 -24.73 -5.86 -10.25
N GLY A 406 -23.99 -4.76 -10.03
CA GLY A 406 -24.47 -3.38 -10.16
C GLY A 406 -25.16 -2.80 -8.92
N ASP A 407 -25.25 -3.57 -7.84
CA ASP A 407 -25.76 -3.13 -6.55
C ASP A 407 -24.58 -2.79 -5.60
N THR A 408 -24.62 -1.63 -4.97
CA THR A 408 -23.67 -1.25 -3.91
C THR A 408 -23.82 -2.17 -2.71
N LEU A 409 -22.72 -2.75 -2.24
CA LEU A 409 -22.66 -3.54 -1.01
C LEU A 409 -22.59 -2.65 0.22
N ALA A 410 -23.16 -3.12 1.33
CA ALA A 410 -22.96 -2.46 2.61
C ALA A 410 -21.57 -2.81 3.16
N PRO A 411 -20.93 -1.92 3.93
CA PRO A 411 -19.68 -2.25 4.63
C PRO A 411 -19.77 -3.50 5.51
N THR A 412 -20.96 -3.87 5.98
CA THR A 412 -21.17 -5.12 6.76
C THR A 412 -21.18 -6.41 5.93
N ASP A 413 -21.09 -6.31 4.60
CA ASP A 413 -21.11 -7.45 3.68
C ASP A 413 -19.70 -7.84 3.19
N TYR A 414 -18.66 -7.14 3.63
CA TYR A 414 -17.27 -7.42 3.29
C TYR A 414 -16.32 -6.87 4.37
N CYS A 415 -15.10 -7.39 4.41
CA CYS A 415 -14.00 -6.81 5.17
C CYS A 415 -12.72 -6.79 4.31
N TYR A 416 -11.67 -6.11 4.77
CA TYR A 416 -10.50 -5.85 3.92
C TYR A 416 -9.24 -5.56 4.75
N ASP A 417 -8.09 -5.65 4.07
CA ASP A 417 -6.83 -5.05 4.49
C ASP A 417 -6.31 -4.19 3.33
N LEU A 418 -6.31 -2.86 3.52
CA LEU A 418 -5.93 -1.91 2.48
C LEU A 418 -4.44 -1.93 2.18
N ASN A 419 -3.60 -2.29 3.17
CA ASN A 419 -2.15 -2.34 2.99
C ASN A 419 -1.74 -3.62 2.24
N ALA A 420 -2.33 -4.76 2.61
CA ALA A 420 -2.12 -6.02 1.90
C ALA A 420 -2.92 -6.11 0.59
N GLY A 421 -3.84 -5.19 0.34
CA GLY A 421 -4.52 -5.02 -0.94
C GLY A 421 -5.62 -6.05 -1.23
N TRP A 422 -6.16 -6.73 -0.22
CA TRP A 422 -7.25 -7.70 -0.39
C TRP A 422 -8.57 -7.26 0.23
N ILE A 423 -9.67 -7.75 -0.33
CA ILE A 423 -11.04 -7.64 0.18
C ILE A 423 -11.69 -9.03 0.21
N SER A 424 -12.45 -9.32 1.27
CA SER A 424 -13.23 -10.55 1.45
C SER A 424 -14.71 -10.27 1.48
N PHE A 425 -15.50 -10.99 0.68
CA PHE A 425 -16.95 -10.89 0.64
C PHE A 425 -17.63 -11.95 1.51
N LYS A 426 -18.61 -11.53 2.33
CA LYS A 426 -19.46 -12.45 3.11
C LYS A 426 -20.14 -13.51 2.23
N ASP A 427 -20.71 -13.07 1.10
CA ASP A 427 -21.31 -13.93 0.09
C ASP A 427 -20.49 -13.87 -1.21
N ALA A 428 -20.13 -15.03 -1.75
CA ALA A 428 -19.34 -15.10 -2.98
C ALA A 428 -20.09 -14.40 -4.15
N PRO A 429 -19.47 -13.45 -4.86
CA PRO A 429 -20.09 -12.76 -5.97
C PRO A 429 -20.57 -13.72 -7.06
N SER A 430 -21.74 -13.43 -7.65
CA SER A 430 -22.34 -14.34 -8.62
C SER A 430 -21.50 -14.48 -9.89
N PRO A 431 -21.64 -15.59 -10.66
CA PRO A 431 -20.89 -15.74 -11.90
C PRO A 431 -21.23 -14.65 -12.93
N GLY A 432 -20.25 -13.84 -13.30
CA GLY A 432 -20.47 -12.71 -14.22
C GLY A 432 -19.16 -12.14 -14.76
N MET A 433 -19.26 -11.41 -15.88
CA MET A 433 -18.11 -10.66 -16.39
C MET A 433 -18.16 -9.24 -15.85
N ALA A 434 -17.04 -8.75 -15.30
CA ALA A 434 -16.91 -7.39 -14.79
C ALA A 434 -18.07 -6.99 -13.85
N ASN A 435 -18.54 -7.94 -13.03
CA ASN A 435 -19.68 -7.76 -12.14
C ASN A 435 -19.28 -7.54 -10.68
N VAL A 436 -17.99 -7.66 -10.34
CA VAL A 436 -17.39 -7.16 -9.11
C VAL A 436 -16.66 -5.88 -9.46
N VAL A 437 -17.15 -4.74 -8.98
CA VAL A 437 -16.55 -3.43 -9.23
C VAL A 437 -16.08 -2.83 -7.91
N MET A 438 -14.78 -2.56 -7.81
CA MET A 438 -14.16 -2.02 -6.61
C MET A 438 -13.63 -0.64 -6.94
N CYS A 439 -14.26 0.41 -6.43
CA CYS A 439 -13.82 1.79 -6.60
C CYS A 439 -13.14 2.28 -5.32
N TYR A 440 -11.94 2.84 -5.47
CA TYR A 440 -11.06 3.18 -4.36
C TYR A 440 -10.09 4.28 -4.77
N ASP A 441 -9.54 4.95 -3.76
CA ASP A 441 -8.39 5.82 -3.90
C ASP A 441 -7.12 5.05 -3.55
N TYR A 442 -6.05 5.25 -4.30
CA TYR A 442 -4.69 4.78 -4.04
C TYR A 442 -3.73 5.96 -4.20
N SER A 443 -2.46 5.83 -3.87
CA SER A 443 -1.49 6.90 -4.14
C SER A 443 -0.46 6.50 -5.19
N GLY A 444 -0.14 7.44 -6.07
CA GLY A 444 1.00 7.33 -6.98
C GLY A 444 2.29 7.94 -6.41
N ASP A 445 2.24 8.51 -5.20
CA ASP A 445 3.38 9.17 -4.55
C ASP A 445 3.49 8.63 -3.10
N LEU A 446 3.75 7.33 -2.93
CA LEU A 446 3.82 6.71 -1.59
C LEU A 446 4.98 7.27 -0.76
N ASP A 447 4.69 7.70 0.46
CA ASP A 447 5.70 8.02 1.48
C ASP A 447 6.09 6.78 2.29
N LEU A 448 7.24 6.88 2.97
CA LEU A 448 7.75 5.80 3.80
C LEU A 448 7.88 6.22 5.27
N ILE A 449 7.03 5.62 6.12
CA ILE A 449 7.17 5.69 7.58
C ILE A 449 8.14 4.61 8.07
N VAL A 450 8.90 4.95 9.09
CA VAL A 450 9.69 4.00 9.87
C VAL A 450 9.49 4.22 11.36
N THR A 451 9.19 3.13 12.07
CA THR A 451 9.16 3.12 13.53
C THR A 451 10.55 2.81 14.08
N ASN A 452 10.89 3.43 15.20
CA ASN A 452 12.24 3.35 15.74
C ASN A 452 12.28 3.13 17.26
N TRP A 453 13.08 2.14 17.65
CA TRP A 453 13.20 1.66 19.03
C TRP A 453 14.37 2.28 19.84
N ASP A 454 14.99 3.38 19.40
CA ASP A 454 16.15 4.01 20.08
C ASP A 454 15.84 5.40 20.68
N PRO A 455 15.31 5.54 21.91
CA PRO A 455 15.13 6.83 22.56
C PRO A 455 16.48 7.56 22.77
N PRO A 456 16.65 8.82 22.33
CA PRO A 456 15.64 9.84 22.07
C PRO A 456 15.34 10.07 20.56
N THR A 457 15.58 9.08 19.73
CA THR A 457 15.34 9.13 18.28
C THR A 457 13.92 8.64 18.03
N GLY A 458 13.04 9.52 17.58
CA GLY A 458 11.65 9.19 17.28
C GLY A 458 11.47 8.38 16.00
N ASN A 459 10.21 8.27 15.58
CA ASN A 459 9.81 7.72 14.30
C ASN A 459 10.12 8.73 13.18
N PHE A 460 10.21 8.29 11.93
CA PHE A 460 10.51 9.17 10.79
C PHE A 460 9.54 8.97 9.63
N LEU A 461 9.33 10.03 8.86
CA LEU A 461 8.62 10.03 7.59
C LEU A 461 9.56 10.52 6.48
N LEU A 462 9.72 9.71 5.44
CA LEU A 462 10.48 10.02 4.24
C LEU A 462 9.49 10.29 3.11
N ASP A 463 9.54 11.51 2.62
CA ASP A 463 8.68 12.07 1.58
C ASP A 463 8.96 11.49 0.20
N ASN A 464 7.91 11.21 -0.57
CA ASN A 464 8.01 11.05 -2.00
C ASN A 464 8.19 12.42 -2.67
N ILE A 465 9.32 12.63 -3.35
CA ILE A 465 9.67 13.91 -3.98
C ILE A 465 9.41 13.91 -5.49
N SER A 466 8.61 12.97 -5.99
CA SER A 466 8.08 13.00 -7.35
C SER A 466 7.36 14.33 -7.56
N THR A 467 7.80 15.12 -8.55
CA THR A 467 7.29 16.50 -8.75
C THR A 467 6.32 16.62 -9.93
N GLY A 468 5.70 15.53 -10.36
CA GLY A 468 4.62 15.71 -11.32
C GLY A 468 4.08 14.48 -12.01
N ILE A 469 2.74 14.49 -12.06
CA ILE A 469 1.90 14.05 -13.17
C ILE A 469 2.43 12.78 -13.85
N MET A 470 2.03 11.66 -13.28
CA MET A 470 1.92 10.37 -13.95
C MET A 470 1.43 10.54 -15.40
N GLU A 471 2.32 10.31 -16.36
CA GLU A 471 1.94 10.06 -17.74
C GLU A 471 1.41 8.63 -17.76
N TYR A 472 0.09 8.44 -17.59
CA TYR A 472 -0.57 7.13 -17.74
C TYR A 472 -0.22 6.54 -19.12
N ALA A 473 0.84 5.75 -19.16
CA ALA A 473 1.31 5.07 -20.34
C ALA A 473 0.47 3.80 -20.52
N GLY A 474 -0.78 3.98 -20.94
CA GLY A 474 -1.51 2.90 -21.60
C GLY A 474 -1.93 1.71 -20.74
N ALA A 475 -2.22 1.90 -19.45
CA ALA A 475 -3.14 0.99 -18.77
C ALA A 475 -4.46 0.99 -19.54
N ARG A 476 -4.84 -0.16 -20.09
CA ARG A 476 -6.16 -0.36 -20.69
C ARG A 476 -7.19 -0.39 -19.57
N ASN A 477 -7.50 0.77 -19.00
CA ASN A 477 -8.70 0.92 -18.21
C ASN A 477 -9.90 0.75 -19.18
N PRO A 478 -10.73 -0.30 -19.04
CA PRO A 478 -11.84 -0.55 -19.95
C PRO A 478 -12.87 0.59 -19.91
N ASP A 479 -12.96 1.33 -18.79
CA ASP A 479 -13.98 2.34 -18.50
C ASP A 479 -13.53 3.79 -18.74
N LEU A 480 -12.22 4.08 -18.79
CA LEU A 480 -11.71 5.39 -19.21
C LEU A 480 -11.81 5.64 -20.73
N ASN A 481 -12.31 4.68 -21.51
CA ASN A 481 -12.55 4.84 -22.96
C ASN A 481 -13.64 5.87 -23.32
N HIS A 482 -14.24 6.56 -22.34
CA HIS A 482 -15.45 7.33 -22.56
C HIS A 482 -15.34 8.84 -22.33
N ILE A 483 -14.26 9.37 -21.72
CA ILE A 483 -14.01 10.83 -21.71
C ILE A 483 -13.34 11.26 -23.01
N LYS A 484 -14.08 11.97 -23.87
CA LYS A 484 -13.51 12.51 -25.11
C LYS A 484 -13.06 13.94 -24.90
N MET A 485 -11.75 14.13 -24.81
CA MET A 485 -11.11 15.44 -24.77
C MET A 485 -10.37 15.72 -26.09
N SER A 486 -10.67 16.85 -26.75
CA SER A 486 -9.94 17.24 -27.95
C SER A 486 -9.85 18.76 -28.11
N ALA A 487 -8.69 19.25 -28.52
CA ALA A 487 -8.49 20.67 -28.83
C ALA A 487 -8.61 20.94 -30.33
N ARG A 488 -9.39 21.94 -30.74
CA ARG A 488 -9.61 22.32 -32.14
C ARG A 488 -9.68 23.85 -32.30
N PRO A 489 -8.92 24.45 -33.25
CA PRO A 489 -7.88 23.82 -34.06
C PRO A 489 -6.67 23.38 -33.21
N ASN A 490 -5.99 22.33 -33.63
CA ASN A 490 -4.72 21.87 -33.06
C ASN A 490 -3.88 21.24 -34.20
N PRO A 491 -2.74 21.83 -34.59
CA PRO A 491 -2.13 23.04 -34.03
C PRO A 491 -2.96 24.31 -34.23
N PHE A 492 -2.71 25.34 -33.42
CA PHE A 492 -3.38 26.66 -33.52
C PHE A 492 -2.40 27.84 -33.52
N VAL A 493 -2.83 28.98 -34.08
CA VAL A 493 -2.02 30.22 -34.17
C VAL A 493 -2.61 31.35 -33.32
N ALA A 494 -3.94 31.44 -33.21
CA ALA A 494 -4.64 32.54 -32.52
C ALA A 494 -5.41 32.08 -31.29
N SER A 495 -6.20 31.01 -31.42
CA SER A 495 -6.88 30.36 -30.29
C SER A 495 -7.22 28.91 -30.62
N THR A 496 -7.39 28.09 -29.60
CA THR A 496 -7.97 26.76 -29.66
C THR A 496 -9.17 26.67 -28.71
N THR A 497 -10.09 25.75 -29.00
CA THR A 497 -11.16 25.35 -28.08
C THR A 497 -10.92 23.91 -27.68
N VAL A 498 -10.91 23.65 -26.38
CA VAL A 498 -10.83 22.31 -25.79
C VAL A 498 -12.26 21.86 -25.55
N ASP A 499 -12.69 20.85 -26.29
CA ASP A 499 -14.00 20.21 -26.16
C ASP A 499 -13.86 18.96 -25.28
N ILE A 500 -14.70 18.84 -24.26
CA ILE A 500 -14.73 17.71 -23.34
C ILE A 500 -16.15 17.12 -23.33
N SER A 501 -16.23 15.81 -23.48
CA SER A 501 -17.48 15.05 -23.48
C SER A 501 -17.39 13.93 -22.44
N LEU A 502 -18.37 13.90 -21.54
CA LEU A 502 -18.53 12.88 -20.50
C LEU A 502 -19.50 11.78 -20.99
N PRO A 503 -19.42 10.55 -20.45
CA PRO A 503 -20.38 9.50 -20.72
C PRO A 503 -21.79 9.91 -20.24
N VAL A 504 -22.83 9.53 -21.00
CA VAL A 504 -24.22 9.91 -20.70
C VAL A 504 -24.72 9.22 -19.41
N GLU A 505 -24.36 7.95 -19.22
CA GLU A 505 -24.74 7.15 -18.04
C GLU A 505 -24.15 7.70 -16.73
N TYR A 506 -22.94 8.28 -16.79
CA TYR A 506 -22.29 8.94 -15.66
C TYR A 506 -22.96 10.29 -15.31
N ALA A 507 -23.39 11.05 -16.32
CA ALA A 507 -24.07 12.34 -16.14
C ALA A 507 -25.52 12.20 -15.62
N GLU A 508 -26.18 11.08 -15.93
CA GLU A 508 -27.55 10.79 -15.49
C GLU A 508 -27.62 10.30 -14.03
N THR A 509 -26.58 9.63 -13.55
CA THR A 509 -26.45 9.11 -12.17
C THR A 509 -25.96 10.15 -11.17
N HIS A 510 -25.09 11.08 -11.58
CA HIS A 510 -24.35 11.97 -10.68
C HIS A 510 -24.69 13.47 -10.78
N GLY A 511 -25.64 13.87 -11.64
CA GLY A 511 -26.08 15.26 -11.76
C GLY A 511 -25.10 16.20 -12.49
N SER A 512 -25.40 17.51 -12.48
CA SER A 512 -24.68 18.54 -13.26
C SER A 512 -23.33 18.92 -12.64
N LEU A 513 -22.26 18.22 -13.03
CA LEU A 513 -20.85 18.33 -12.62
C LEU A 513 -20.15 19.69 -12.91
N SER A 514 -20.88 20.77 -13.15
CA SER A 514 -20.28 22.02 -13.69
C SER A 514 -19.48 22.85 -12.68
N SER A 515 -19.58 22.60 -11.37
CA SER A 515 -18.90 23.41 -10.34
C SER A 515 -17.49 22.93 -9.98
N ASP A 516 -17.17 21.66 -10.24
CA ASP A 516 -16.01 20.99 -9.63
C ASP A 516 -14.95 20.57 -10.68
N ILE A 517 -15.14 20.99 -11.93
CA ILE A 517 -14.21 20.71 -13.02
C ILE A 517 -13.21 21.86 -13.18
N VAL A 518 -11.94 21.53 -12.98
CA VAL A 518 -10.81 22.41 -13.26
C VAL A 518 -10.18 22.01 -14.58
N VAL A 519 -10.11 22.94 -15.53
CA VAL A 519 -9.36 22.76 -16.77
C VAL A 519 -8.11 23.62 -16.71
N ALA A 520 -6.94 23.00 -16.77
CA ALA A 520 -5.66 23.68 -16.62
C ALA A 520 -4.72 23.40 -17.80
N ILE A 521 -3.90 24.39 -18.13
CA ILE A 521 -2.86 24.32 -19.15
C ILE A 521 -1.52 24.23 -18.44
N TYR A 522 -0.68 23.30 -18.90
CA TYR A 522 0.68 23.08 -18.43
C TYR A 522 1.66 23.16 -19.59
N ASP A 523 2.89 23.57 -19.30
CA ASP A 523 4.00 23.45 -20.25
C ASP A 523 4.58 22.03 -20.24
N VAL A 524 5.61 21.79 -21.07
CA VAL A 524 6.25 20.46 -21.18
C VAL A 524 7.02 20.05 -19.92
N GLY A 525 7.23 20.95 -18.97
CA GLY A 525 7.86 20.65 -17.68
C GLY A 525 6.85 20.54 -16.54
N GLY A 526 5.55 20.37 -16.84
CA GLY A 526 4.51 20.18 -15.82
C GLY A 526 4.11 21.46 -15.09
N ARG A 527 4.66 22.63 -15.44
CA ARG A 527 4.34 23.88 -14.73
C ARG A 527 2.99 24.44 -15.18
N LEU A 528 2.15 24.81 -14.21
CA LEU A 528 0.87 25.48 -14.47
C LEU A 528 1.09 26.79 -15.23
N VAL A 529 0.50 26.87 -16.42
CA VAL A 529 0.51 28.04 -17.31
C VAL A 529 -0.74 28.88 -17.09
N LYS A 530 -1.91 28.23 -17.03
CA LYS A 530 -3.21 28.91 -16.95
C LYS A 530 -4.35 27.96 -16.62
N GLU A 531 -5.22 28.36 -15.70
CA GLU A 531 -6.55 27.76 -15.56
C GLU A 531 -7.55 28.39 -16.55
N LEU A 532 -8.33 27.53 -17.21
CA LEU A 532 -9.40 27.91 -18.10
C LEU A 532 -10.73 27.83 -17.37
N LYS A 533 -11.51 28.90 -17.44
CA LYS A 533 -12.92 28.83 -17.04
C LYS A 533 -13.68 28.00 -18.07
N ALA A 534 -14.24 26.86 -17.63
CA ALA A 534 -15.14 26.06 -18.45
C ALA A 534 -16.38 26.89 -18.81
N LEU A 535 -16.69 26.97 -20.11
CA LEU A 535 -17.92 27.57 -20.60
C LEU A 535 -18.94 26.44 -20.75
N VAL A 536 -19.90 26.38 -19.84
CA VAL A 536 -21.03 25.43 -19.91
C VAL A 536 -21.90 25.83 -21.10
N GLY A 537 -21.95 24.96 -22.11
CA GLY A 537 -22.57 25.23 -23.39
C GLY A 537 -23.32 24.03 -23.94
N GLY A 538 -24.28 23.49 -23.19
CA GLY A 538 -25.15 22.39 -23.62
C GLY A 538 -25.66 21.54 -22.44
N PRO A 539 -26.69 20.70 -22.63
CA PRO A 539 -27.23 19.85 -21.58
C PRO A 539 -26.20 18.79 -21.11
N GLY A 540 -25.98 18.74 -19.79
CA GLY A 540 -25.61 17.56 -18.99
C GLY A 540 -24.21 16.95 -19.11
N SER A 541 -23.60 16.87 -20.30
CA SER A 541 -22.42 16.00 -20.52
C SER A 541 -21.35 16.55 -21.44
N HIS A 542 -21.47 17.80 -21.91
CA HIS A 542 -20.51 18.43 -22.81
C HIS A 542 -20.16 19.85 -22.37
N PHE A 543 -18.87 20.17 -22.35
CA PHE A 543 -18.39 21.53 -22.05
C PHE A 543 -17.15 21.88 -22.87
N SER A 544 -16.88 23.17 -22.98
CA SER A 544 -15.76 23.67 -23.76
C SER A 544 -14.99 24.77 -23.04
N ALA A 545 -13.68 24.81 -23.25
CA ALA A 545 -12.80 25.82 -22.69
C ALA A 545 -11.95 26.44 -23.80
N LYS A 546 -11.92 27.78 -23.88
CA LYS A 546 -11.18 28.48 -24.94
C LYS A 546 -9.84 28.98 -24.43
N TRP A 547 -8.79 28.76 -25.22
CA TRP A 547 -7.44 29.25 -24.93
C TRP A 547 -6.88 30.07 -26.08
N ASP A 548 -6.26 31.22 -25.77
CA ASP A 548 -5.73 32.19 -26.72
C ASP A 548 -4.18 32.19 -26.81
N GLY A 549 -3.53 31.15 -26.29
CA GLY A 549 -2.08 31.00 -26.31
C GLY A 549 -1.36 32.02 -25.40
N LYS A 550 -1.99 32.38 -24.29
CA LYS A 550 -1.44 33.25 -23.24
C LYS A 550 -1.50 32.58 -21.88
N ASP A 551 -0.62 33.00 -20.97
CA ASP A 551 -0.62 32.57 -19.57
C ASP A 551 -1.74 33.25 -18.74
N GLY A 552 -1.76 32.96 -17.43
CA GLY A 552 -2.69 33.58 -16.46
C GLY A 552 -2.56 35.11 -16.35
N ASP A 553 -1.35 35.65 -16.58
CA ASP A 553 -1.06 37.09 -16.56
C ASP A 553 -1.37 37.79 -17.89
N GLY A 554 -1.81 37.04 -18.91
CA GLY A 554 -2.10 37.56 -20.25
C GLY A 554 -0.86 37.80 -21.12
N ARG A 555 0.30 37.26 -20.76
CA ARG A 555 1.51 37.28 -21.60
C ARG A 555 1.43 36.21 -22.68
N LYS A 556 1.98 36.54 -23.85
CA LYS A 556 2.06 35.61 -24.98
C LYS A 556 3.06 34.50 -24.70
N LEU A 557 2.63 33.26 -24.89
CA LEU A 557 3.49 32.10 -24.77
C LEU A 557 4.27 31.83 -26.08
N PRO A 558 5.47 31.21 -25.99
CA PRO A 558 6.25 30.79 -27.16
C PRO A 558 5.52 29.71 -27.97
N ALA A 559 5.97 29.48 -29.20
CA ALA A 559 5.54 28.29 -29.94
C ALA A 559 6.07 27.04 -29.23
N GLY A 560 5.24 26.01 -29.13
CA GLY A 560 5.59 24.82 -28.38
C GLY A 560 4.42 23.88 -28.16
N THR A 561 4.74 22.78 -27.50
CA THR A 561 3.77 21.80 -27.01
C THR A 561 3.32 22.21 -25.61
N TYR A 562 2.02 22.05 -25.35
CA TYR A 562 1.39 22.27 -24.05
C TYR A 562 0.43 21.13 -23.78
N PHE A 563 0.17 20.86 -22.51
CA PHE A 563 -0.80 19.86 -22.09
C PHE A 563 -2.01 20.56 -21.48
N VAL A 564 -3.18 20.08 -21.82
CA VAL A 564 -4.42 20.50 -21.17
C VAL A 564 -4.88 19.33 -20.33
N SER A 565 -5.06 19.57 -19.04
CA SER A 565 -5.68 18.62 -18.12
C SER A 565 -7.07 19.09 -17.74
N MET A 566 -7.97 18.12 -17.58
CA MET A 566 -9.25 18.26 -16.91
C MET A 566 -9.17 17.39 -15.67
N LYS A 567 -9.37 17.98 -14.50
CA LYS A 567 -9.49 17.28 -13.22
C LYS A 567 -10.84 17.62 -12.58
N SER A 568 -11.43 16.63 -11.94
CA SER A 568 -12.48 16.74 -10.94
C SER A 568 -12.17 15.76 -9.81
N ARG A 569 -12.96 15.75 -8.74
CA ARG A 569 -12.81 14.77 -7.66
C ARG A 569 -12.81 13.30 -8.11
N ARG A 570 -13.40 12.99 -9.27
CA ARG A 570 -13.67 11.60 -9.71
C ARG A 570 -13.22 11.29 -11.14
N LEU A 571 -12.68 12.27 -11.85
CA LEU A 571 -12.34 12.11 -13.28
C LEU A 571 -11.10 12.92 -13.60
N SER A 572 -10.21 12.30 -14.37
CA SER A 572 -9.07 12.97 -14.99
C SER A 572 -9.04 12.67 -16.49
N ALA A 573 -8.65 13.67 -17.29
CA ALA A 573 -8.35 13.47 -18.70
C ALA A 573 -7.34 14.51 -19.16
N SER A 574 -6.50 14.14 -20.12
CA SER A 574 -5.52 15.06 -20.69
C SER A 574 -5.49 15.01 -22.22
N CYS A 575 -5.08 16.12 -22.83
CA CYS A 575 -4.77 16.13 -24.26
C CYS A 575 -3.60 17.07 -24.57
N LYS A 576 -2.85 16.72 -25.62
CA LYS A 576 -1.74 17.52 -26.12
C LYS A 576 -2.21 18.61 -27.09
N VAL A 577 -1.67 19.81 -26.96
CA VAL A 577 -1.96 20.97 -27.82
C VAL A 577 -0.68 21.63 -28.31
N VAL A 578 -0.65 21.97 -29.59
CA VAL A 578 0.50 22.61 -30.24
C VAL A 578 0.15 24.05 -30.61
N LEU A 579 0.87 25.00 -30.01
CA LEU A 579 0.81 26.43 -30.34
C LEU A 579 1.88 26.77 -31.38
N LEU A 580 1.46 27.28 -32.53
CA LEU A 580 2.33 27.81 -33.57
C LEU A 580 2.32 29.35 -33.52
N ARG A 581 3.49 29.97 -33.70
CA ARG A 581 3.66 31.43 -33.73
C ARG A 581 4.20 31.90 -35.05
#